data_AF-A0A961F9V6-F1
#
_entry.id   AF-A0A961F9V6-F1
#
_cell.length_a   1.000
_cell.length_b   1.000
_cell.length_c   1.000
_cell.angle_alpha   90.00
_cell.angle_beta   90.00
_cell.angle_gamma   90.00
#
_symmetry.space_group_name_H-M   'P 1'
#
loop_
_entity.id
_entity.type
_entity.pdbx_description
1 polymer ?
#
loop_
_entity_poly.entity_id
_entity_poly.type
_entity_poly.pdbx_seq_one_letter_code
_entity_poly.pdbx_strand_id
1 'polypeptide(L)'
;MSNQAKITNLDALESFRSSLIVFMTKARRSLDDASDEVRRTRAWIQNDQRTHWEGELRRRRKIYDRVQQELLSARLSEFVDNPTVQQQAVRKARAAVEEAEEKIRHLKKWSRDFDHLADPMVKRLESLRFFI
;
A
#
# COMPACT_ATOMS: atom_id res chain seq x y z
N MET A 1 -13.24 51.30 31.10
CA MET A 1 -12.50 50.45 32.06
C MET A 1 -13.11 49.05 32.05
N SER A 2 -12.78 48.20 31.08
CA SER A 2 -13.43 46.88 30.90
C SER A 2 -12.47 45.78 30.44
N ASN A 3 -11.16 45.90 30.67
CA ASN A 3 -10.18 45.00 30.07
C ASN A 3 -9.27 44.26 31.07
N GLN A 4 -9.71 44.08 32.33
CA GLN A 4 -9.00 43.24 33.28
C GLN A 4 -9.62 41.85 33.32
N ALA A 5 -8.81 40.83 33.01
CA ALA A 5 -9.20 39.44 33.21
C ALA A 5 -9.34 39.15 34.72
N LYS A 6 -10.49 38.63 35.15
CA LYS A 6 -10.68 38.12 36.51
C LYS A 6 -9.94 36.78 36.64
N ILE A 7 -8.66 36.85 37.01
CA ILE A 7 -7.85 35.66 37.31
C ILE A 7 -8.12 35.27 38.77
N THR A 8 -8.78 34.13 38.98
CA THR A 8 -9.11 33.61 40.31
C THR A 8 -8.07 32.63 40.86
N ASN A 9 -7.28 32.00 39.99
CA ASN A 9 -6.25 31.03 40.38
C ASN A 9 -5.11 30.99 39.35
N LEU A 10 -3.90 31.37 39.77
CA LEU A 10 -2.71 31.39 38.92
C LEU A 10 -2.13 29.99 38.67
N ASP A 11 -2.11 29.14 39.68
CA ASP A 11 -1.58 27.77 39.60
C ASP A 11 -2.40 26.92 38.60
N ALA A 12 -3.71 27.15 38.56
CA ALA A 12 -4.60 26.52 37.58
C ALA A 12 -4.24 26.92 36.14
N LEU A 13 -3.85 28.18 35.90
CA LEU A 13 -3.40 28.66 34.59
C LEU A 13 -2.06 28.03 34.20
N GLU A 14 -1.13 27.89 35.14
CA GLU A 14 0.18 27.27 34.89
C GLU A 14 0.05 25.77 34.59
N SER A 15 -0.78 25.06 35.37
CA SER A 15 -1.11 23.65 35.13
C SER A 15 -1.81 23.43 33.79
N PHE A 16 -2.78 24.30 33.46
CA PHE A 16 -3.45 24.28 32.17
C PHE A 16 -2.46 24.50 31.01
N ARG A 17 -1.59 25.51 31.11
CA ARG A 17 -0.55 25.78 30.10
C ARG A 17 0.35 24.56 29.89
N SER A 18 0.85 23.97 30.96
CA SER A 18 1.71 22.78 30.90
C SER A 18 1.00 21.60 30.23
N SER A 19 -0.25 21.35 30.62
CA SER A 19 -1.07 20.28 30.03
C SER A 19 -1.37 20.53 28.56
N LEU A 20 -1.66 21.78 28.18
CA LEU A 20 -1.93 22.19 26.81
C LEU A 20 -0.70 22.00 25.92
N ILE A 21 0.49 22.39 26.38
CA ILE A 21 1.74 22.19 25.63
C ILE A 21 1.96 20.69 25.36
N VAL A 22 1.83 19.84 26.39
CA VAL A 22 1.99 18.38 26.24
C VAL A 22 0.96 17.80 25.28
N PHE A 23 -0.29 18.24 25.37
CA PHE A 23 -1.35 17.83 24.45
C PHE A 23 -1.01 18.22 23.01
N MET A 24 -0.67 19.49 22.76
CA MET A 24 -0.35 19.98 21.41
C MET A 24 0.84 19.25 20.81
N THR A 25 1.89 18.99 21.59
CA THR A 25 3.05 18.22 21.11
C THR A 25 2.64 16.80 20.69
N LYS A 26 1.83 16.11 21.51
CA LYS A 26 1.37 14.75 21.18
C LYS A 26 0.41 14.75 20.00
N ALA A 27 -0.53 15.68 19.95
CA ALA A 27 -1.52 15.80 18.88
C ALA A 27 -0.85 16.07 17.53
N ARG A 28 0.09 17.02 17.46
CA ARG A 28 0.86 17.31 16.23
C ARG A 28 1.61 16.08 15.74
N ARG A 29 2.32 15.37 16.63
CA ARG A 29 3.01 14.13 16.27
C ARG A 29 2.07 13.08 15.71
N SER A 30 0.94 12.83 16.36
CA SER A 30 -0.04 11.85 15.87
C SER A 30 -0.63 12.22 14.50
N LEU A 31 -0.86 13.51 14.24
CA LEU A 31 -1.34 13.99 12.94
C LEU A 31 -0.28 13.84 11.84
N ASP A 32 0.99 14.13 12.16
CA ASP A 32 2.12 13.94 11.25
C ASP A 32 2.31 12.45 10.93
N ASP A 33 2.31 11.58 11.94
CA ASP A 33 2.44 10.12 11.79
C ASP A 33 1.32 9.53 10.90
N ALA A 34 0.08 9.98 11.10
CA ALA A 34 -1.06 9.55 10.29
C ALA A 34 -0.93 10.01 8.83
N SER A 35 -0.51 11.26 8.61
CA SER A 35 -0.30 11.81 7.27
C SER A 35 0.83 11.08 6.53
N ASP A 36 1.90 10.77 7.24
CA ASP A 36 3.05 10.02 6.73
C ASP A 36 2.68 8.58 6.37
N GLU A 37 1.83 7.92 7.16
CA GLU A 37 1.35 6.57 6.85
C GLU A 37 0.55 6.53 5.54
N VAL A 38 -0.33 7.51 5.32
CA VAL A 38 -1.08 7.63 4.07
C VAL A 38 -0.13 7.86 2.89
N ARG A 39 0.87 8.73 3.05
CA ARG A 39 1.89 8.98 2.01
C ARG A 39 2.70 7.72 1.69
N ARG A 40 3.15 6.99 2.72
CA ARG A 40 3.89 5.73 2.55
C ARG A 40 3.06 4.67 1.86
N THR A 41 1.81 4.51 2.27
CA THR A 41 0.88 3.54 1.66
C THR A 41 0.65 3.87 0.19
N ARG A 42 0.48 5.15 -0.16
CA ARG A 42 0.36 5.59 -1.56
C ARG A 42 1.60 5.19 -2.38
N ALA A 43 2.79 5.52 -1.89
CA ALA A 43 4.04 5.18 -2.56
C ALA A 43 4.20 3.67 -2.72
N TRP A 44 3.84 2.90 -1.70
CA TRP A 44 3.91 1.44 -1.73
C TRP A 44 2.98 0.83 -2.79
N ILE A 45 1.74 1.33 -2.92
CA ILE A 45 0.80 0.86 -3.95
C ILE A 45 1.29 1.26 -5.36
N GLN A 46 1.68 2.52 -5.53
CA GLN A 46 1.95 3.11 -6.85
C GLN A 46 3.31 2.70 -7.42
N ASN A 47 4.32 2.53 -6.56
CA ASN A 47 5.70 2.28 -6.97
C ASN A 47 6.15 0.87 -6.61
N ASP A 48 6.15 0.53 -5.31
CA ASP A 48 6.80 -0.69 -4.83
C ASP A 48 6.07 -1.94 -5.32
N GLN A 49 4.77 -2.02 -5.04
CA GLN A 49 3.94 -3.15 -5.45
C GLN A 49 3.81 -3.25 -6.96
N ARG A 50 3.64 -2.12 -7.63
CA ARG A 50 3.60 -2.09 -9.10
C ARG A 50 4.88 -2.70 -9.69
N THR A 51 6.03 -2.19 -9.28
CA THR A 51 7.34 -2.68 -9.75
C THR A 51 7.52 -4.15 -9.44
N HIS A 52 7.18 -4.57 -8.22
CA HIS A 52 7.27 -5.96 -7.78
C HIS A 52 6.45 -6.90 -8.67
N TRP A 53 5.15 -6.61 -8.85
CA TRP A 53 4.26 -7.49 -9.61
C TRP A 53 4.51 -7.45 -11.11
N GLU A 54 4.94 -6.32 -11.68
CA GLU A 54 5.42 -6.25 -13.07
C GLU A 54 6.70 -7.08 -13.27
N GLY A 55 7.59 -7.11 -12.27
CA GLY A 55 8.76 -8.00 -12.23
C GLY A 55 8.37 -9.48 -12.17
N GLU A 56 7.48 -9.83 -11.24
CA GLU A 56 6.97 -11.19 -11.06
C GLU A 56 6.24 -11.69 -12.30
N LEU A 57 5.40 -10.86 -12.94
CA LEU A 57 4.72 -11.23 -14.17
C LEU A 57 5.72 -11.59 -15.28
N ARG A 58 6.77 -10.78 -15.47
CA ARG A 58 7.82 -11.06 -16.46
C ARG A 58 8.54 -12.37 -16.15
N ARG A 59 8.86 -12.63 -14.89
CA ARG A 59 9.51 -13.88 -14.45
C ARG A 59 8.62 -15.09 -14.70
N ARG A 60 7.35 -15.02 -14.27
CA ARG A 60 6.38 -16.11 -14.39
C ARG A 60 6.06 -16.42 -15.85
N ARG A 61 5.97 -15.42 -16.72
CA ARG A 61 5.84 -15.60 -18.18
C ARG A 61 7.01 -16.37 -18.78
N LYS A 62 8.25 -16.00 -18.44
CA LYS A 62 9.44 -16.76 -18.88
C LYS A 62 9.39 -18.23 -18.44
N ILE A 63 8.94 -18.50 -17.22
CA ILE A 63 8.78 -19.87 -16.72
C ILE A 63 7.69 -20.59 -17.52
N TYR A 64 6.54 -19.96 -17.74
CA TYR A 64 5.44 -20.50 -18.53
C TYR A 64 5.89 -20.87 -19.96
N ASP A 65 6.58 -19.96 -20.65
CA ASP A 65 7.10 -20.19 -22.00
C ASP A 65 8.06 -21.37 -22.03
N ARG A 66 8.95 -21.46 -21.04
CA ARG A 66 9.90 -22.58 -20.90
C ARG A 66 9.18 -23.92 -20.71
N VAL A 67 8.26 -24.03 -19.76
CA VAL A 67 7.57 -25.31 -19.51
C VAL A 67 6.63 -25.69 -20.66
N GLN A 68 6.13 -24.69 -21.40
CA GLN A 68 5.38 -24.93 -22.62
C GLN A 68 6.27 -25.51 -23.73
N GLN A 69 7.49 -25.00 -23.90
CA GLN A 69 8.48 -25.58 -24.81
C GLN A 69 8.86 -27.01 -24.39
N GLU A 70 9.12 -27.26 -23.10
CA GLU A 70 9.43 -28.59 -22.57
C GLU A 70 8.28 -29.59 -22.84
N LEU A 71 7.03 -29.18 -22.70
CA LEU A 71 5.86 -30.01 -23.06
C LEU A 71 5.81 -30.32 -24.56
N LEU A 72 6.10 -29.34 -25.42
CA LEU A 72 6.13 -29.56 -26.87
C LEU A 72 7.24 -30.54 -27.26
N SER A 73 8.45 -30.38 -26.71
CA SER A 73 9.55 -31.30 -26.92
C SER A 73 9.23 -32.71 -26.42
N ALA A 74 8.60 -32.85 -25.26
CA ALA A 74 8.19 -34.15 -24.73
C ALA A 74 7.15 -34.84 -25.61
N ARG A 75 6.20 -34.09 -26.20
CA ARG A 75 5.19 -34.63 -27.13
C ARG A 75 5.77 -35.10 -28.46
N LEU A 76 6.89 -34.52 -28.89
CA LEU A 76 7.58 -34.91 -30.13
C LEU A 76 8.56 -36.08 -29.94
N SER A 77 8.86 -36.46 -28.70
CA SER A 77 9.71 -37.60 -28.40
C SER A 77 8.90 -38.90 -28.47
N GLU A 78 9.37 -39.86 -29.27
CA GLU A 78 8.78 -41.21 -29.40
C GLU A 78 8.69 -41.99 -28.08
N PHE A 79 9.39 -41.55 -27.02
CA PHE A 79 9.52 -42.27 -25.76
C PHE A 79 8.52 -41.83 -24.67
N VAL A 80 7.60 -40.88 -24.95
CA VAL A 80 6.68 -40.36 -23.93
C VAL A 80 5.22 -40.46 -24.39
N ASP A 81 4.57 -41.60 -24.08
CA ASP A 81 3.17 -41.85 -24.43
C ASP A 81 2.19 -40.84 -23.79
N ASN A 82 2.52 -40.26 -22.62
CA ASN A 82 1.70 -39.22 -22.01
C ASN A 82 2.50 -38.32 -21.03
N PRO A 83 2.92 -37.10 -21.43
CA PRO A 83 3.72 -36.19 -20.60
C PRO A 83 2.86 -35.47 -19.53
N THR A 84 2.27 -36.25 -18.62
CA THR A 84 1.36 -35.75 -17.56
C THR A 84 2.03 -34.75 -16.62
N VAL A 85 3.30 -34.98 -16.28
CA VAL A 85 4.10 -34.10 -15.42
C VAL A 85 4.29 -32.72 -16.07
N GLN A 86 4.67 -32.68 -17.35
CA GLN A 86 4.87 -31.44 -18.10
C GLN A 86 3.54 -30.71 -18.30
N GLN A 87 2.43 -31.43 -18.52
CA GLN A 87 1.10 -30.82 -18.57
C GLN A 87 0.70 -30.15 -17.25
N GLN A 88 0.98 -30.81 -16.11
CA GLN A 88 0.73 -30.22 -14.80
C GLN A 88 1.63 -29.00 -14.55
N ALA A 89 2.90 -29.05 -14.96
CA ALA A 89 3.82 -27.92 -14.86
C ALA A 89 3.32 -26.69 -15.65
N VAL A 90 2.85 -26.89 -16.88
CA VAL A 90 2.24 -25.83 -17.71
C VAL A 90 0.99 -25.25 -17.04
N ARG A 91 0.10 -26.10 -16.51
CA ARG A 91 -1.10 -25.63 -15.79
C ARG A 91 -0.73 -24.78 -14.58
N LYS A 92 0.25 -25.20 -13.77
CA LYS A 92 0.71 -24.45 -12.60
C LYS A 92 1.35 -23.12 -12.98
N ALA A 93 2.21 -23.12 -14.01
CA ALA A 93 2.86 -21.90 -14.49
C ALA A 93 1.84 -20.90 -15.06
N ARG A 94 0.82 -21.39 -15.78
CA ARG A 94 -0.30 -20.58 -16.26
C ARG A 94 -1.07 -19.93 -15.12
N ALA A 95 -1.48 -20.71 -14.12
CA ALA A 95 -2.20 -20.20 -12.96
C ALA A 95 -1.38 -19.12 -12.21
N ALA A 96 -0.06 -19.29 -12.11
CA ALA A 96 0.81 -18.29 -11.52
C ALA A 96 0.88 -16.98 -12.33
N VAL A 97 0.86 -17.05 -13.66
CA VAL A 97 0.77 -15.86 -14.53
C VAL A 97 -0.58 -15.16 -14.33
N GLU A 98 -1.68 -15.90 -14.34
CA GLU A 98 -3.03 -15.37 -14.14
C GLU A 98 -3.17 -14.66 -12.77
N GLU A 99 -2.61 -15.25 -11.70
CA GLU A 99 -2.55 -14.61 -10.38
C GLU A 99 -1.82 -13.27 -10.43
N ALA A 100 -0.64 -13.22 -11.05
CA ALA A 100 0.13 -11.97 -11.14
C ALA A 100 -0.61 -10.89 -11.94
N GLU A 101 -1.30 -11.26 -13.02
CA GLU A 101 -2.14 -10.35 -13.79
C GLU A 101 -3.33 -9.84 -12.99
N GLU A 102 -3.96 -10.68 -12.17
CA GLU A 102 -5.01 -10.27 -11.25
C GLU A 102 -4.51 -9.30 -10.19
N LYS A 103 -3.34 -9.57 -9.58
CA LYS A 103 -2.72 -8.66 -8.61
C LYS A 103 -2.43 -7.30 -9.23
N ILE A 104 -1.92 -7.25 -10.46
CA ILE A 104 -1.71 -6.00 -11.20
C ILE A 104 -3.03 -5.26 -11.46
N ARG A 105 -4.10 -5.99 -11.84
CA ARG A 105 -5.44 -5.38 -12.01
C ARG A 105 -5.94 -4.75 -10.70
N HIS A 106 -5.80 -5.46 -9.59
CA HIS A 106 -6.15 -4.93 -8.28
C HIS A 106 -5.31 -3.71 -7.90
N LEU A 107 -4.00 -3.73 -8.16
CA LEU A 107 -3.13 -2.58 -7.89
C LEU A 107 -3.51 -1.36 -8.73
N LYS A 108 -3.88 -1.53 -10.00
CA LYS A 108 -4.38 -0.41 -10.82
C LYS A 108 -5.66 0.18 -10.25
N LYS A 109 -6.59 -0.68 -9.80
CA LYS A 109 -7.82 -0.23 -9.14
C LYS A 109 -7.51 0.53 -7.85
N TRP A 110 -6.71 -0.05 -6.96
CA TRP A 110 -6.31 0.60 -5.71
C TRP A 110 -5.53 1.88 -5.93
N SER A 111 -4.61 1.93 -6.90
CA SER A 111 -3.87 3.15 -7.23
C SER A 111 -4.78 4.30 -7.65
N ARG A 112 -5.93 4.02 -8.29
CA ARG A 112 -6.92 5.02 -8.69
C ARG A 112 -7.84 5.40 -7.52
N ASP A 113 -8.34 4.40 -6.82
CA ASP A 113 -9.39 4.58 -5.81
C ASP A 113 -8.82 5.08 -4.47
N PHE A 114 -7.57 4.73 -4.14
CA PHE A 114 -6.90 5.12 -2.89
C PHE A 114 -6.81 6.64 -2.75
N ASP A 115 -6.39 7.34 -3.79
CA ASP A 115 -6.23 8.79 -3.79
C ASP A 115 -7.58 9.47 -3.52
N HIS A 116 -8.64 9.02 -4.19
CA HIS A 116 -9.99 9.53 -3.96
C HIS A 116 -10.46 9.33 -2.52
N LEU A 117 -10.18 8.18 -1.91
CA LEU A 117 -10.60 7.86 -0.55
C LEU A 117 -9.74 8.60 0.51
N ALA A 118 -8.44 8.73 0.25
CA ALA A 118 -7.48 9.28 1.21
C ALA A 118 -7.46 10.81 1.22
N ASP A 119 -7.60 11.47 0.05
CA ASP A 119 -7.43 12.92 -0.08
C ASP A 119 -8.34 13.75 0.87
N PRO A 120 -9.65 13.45 1.04
CA PRO A 120 -10.49 14.18 1.98
C PRO A 120 -10.03 14.05 3.43
N MET A 121 -9.51 12.87 3.81
CA MET A 121 -9.03 12.61 5.16
C MET A 121 -7.71 13.33 5.42
N VAL A 122 -6.78 13.32 4.44
CA VAL A 122 -5.51 14.05 4.54
C VAL A 122 -5.76 15.55 4.70
N LYS A 123 -6.64 16.14 3.89
CA LYS A 123 -7.02 17.57 4.02
C LYS A 123 -7.57 17.91 5.41
N ARG A 124 -8.28 16.96 6.04
CA ARG A 124 -8.79 17.14 7.41
C ARG A 124 -7.68 17.05 8.46
N LEU A 125 -6.69 16.19 8.26
CA LEU A 125 -5.51 16.13 9.12
C LEU A 125 -4.69 17.42 9.03
N GLU A 126 -4.48 17.93 7.81
CA GLU A 126 -3.78 19.20 7.55
C GLU A 126 -4.49 20.39 8.21
N SER A 127 -5.82 20.45 8.14
CA SER A 127 -6.58 21.52 8.79
C SER A 127 -6.45 21.46 10.31
N LEU A 128 -6.58 20.28 10.92
CA LEU A 128 -6.38 20.08 12.37
C LEU A 128 -4.97 20.49 12.81
N ARG A 129 -3.96 20.18 11.98
CA ARG A 129 -2.57 20.57 12.22
C ARG A 129 -2.37 22.08 12.18
N PHE A 130 -3.15 22.82 11.40
CA PHE A 130 -3.10 24.28 11.39
C PHE A 130 -3.72 24.90 12.66
N PHE A 131 -4.75 24.26 13.23
CA PHE A 131 -5.43 24.74 14.43
C PHE A 131 -4.67 24.47 15.73
N ILE A 132 -3.83 23.42 15.75
CA ILE A 132 -3.08 22.98 16.94
C ILE A 132 -1.61 23.33 16.74
#